data_AF-A0A1E7MXF7-F1
#
_entry.id   AF-A0A1E7MXF7-F1
#
_cell.length_a   1.000
_cell.length_b   1.000
_cell.length_c   1.000
_cell.angle_alpha   90.00
_cell.angle_beta   90.00
_cell.angle_gamma   90.00
#
_symmetry.space_group_name_H-M   'P 1'
#
loop_
_entity.id
_entity.type
_entity.pdbx_description
1 polymer ?
#
loop_
_entity_poly.entity_id
_entity_poly.type
_entity_poly.pdbx_seq_one_letter_code
_entity_poly.pdbx_strand_id
1 'polypeptide(L)'
;MCLDADGAVRWRIPFTPPAHSSIGLANCAFSLDGSQVWIFRPDAMLGRGDGGDRWLVVDAADGRVIAEYALPTVGQGAHQVAHPDGIHMLLDVGEGQDGVFLFHGRLDGDAISVHSYPWDDRCLIDVSPDGREFMTVGHGEDDAVFHAFPDGTELCRFAVERFLTPAAADEDGSTDDNDEVEEPHIAWSGGYLDAATAVITVAGETEDDEWNIPYVVDLASGAIRGRLAAEPRLRGDGSWTTVDDHGGLTLWKLG
;
A
#
# COMPACT_ATOMS: atom_id res chain seq x y z
N MET A 1 12.57 -5.54 -16.38
CA MET A 1 12.50 -5.60 -17.86
C MET A 1 11.10 -5.21 -18.28
N CYS A 2 10.90 -4.60 -19.45
CA CYS A 2 9.56 -4.31 -19.97
C CYS A 2 9.21 -5.32 -21.08
N LEU A 3 8.01 -5.86 -20.99
CA LEU A 3 7.44 -6.82 -21.94
C LEU A 3 6.25 -6.17 -22.66
N ASP A 4 6.03 -6.52 -23.91
CA ASP A 4 4.77 -6.23 -24.61
C ASP A 4 3.69 -7.27 -24.31
N ALA A 5 2.52 -7.11 -24.94
CA ALA A 5 1.36 -8.00 -24.76
C ALA A 5 1.62 -9.44 -25.24
N ASP A 6 2.60 -9.64 -26.13
CA ASP A 6 3.00 -10.97 -26.62
C ASP A 6 4.10 -11.59 -25.72
N GLY A 7 4.51 -10.88 -24.66
CA GLY A 7 5.58 -11.28 -23.75
C GLY A 7 6.98 -11.05 -24.33
N ALA A 8 7.10 -10.35 -25.46
CA ALA A 8 8.40 -10.03 -26.03
C ALA A 8 9.04 -8.85 -25.30
N VAL A 9 10.36 -8.94 -25.12
CA VAL A 9 11.12 -7.91 -24.40
C VAL A 9 11.26 -6.66 -25.26
N ARG A 10 10.67 -5.56 -24.82
CA ARG A 10 10.82 -4.25 -25.46
C ARG A 10 12.14 -3.59 -25.09
N TRP A 11 12.46 -3.58 -23.80
CA TRP A 11 13.70 -3.00 -23.28
C TRP A 11 14.05 -3.56 -21.91
N ARG A 12 15.32 -3.37 -21.51
CA ARG A 12 15.86 -3.78 -20.21
C ARG A 12 16.74 -2.66 -19.67
N ILE A 13 16.54 -2.31 -18.41
CA ILE A 13 17.49 -1.48 -17.65
C ILE A 13 18.38 -2.42 -16.85
N PRO A 14 19.69 -2.44 -17.09
CA PRO A 14 20.61 -3.24 -16.30
C PRO A 14 20.87 -2.55 -14.96
N PHE A 15 20.76 -3.31 -13.87
CA PHE A 15 21.24 -2.88 -12.56
C PHE A 15 22.53 -3.61 -12.22
N THR A 16 23.44 -2.92 -11.54
CA THR A 16 24.65 -3.54 -10.99
C THR A 16 24.25 -4.69 -10.06
N PRO A 17 24.92 -5.85 -10.08
CA PRO A 17 24.66 -6.91 -9.11
C PRO A 17 24.80 -6.39 -7.67
N PRO A 18 24.04 -6.93 -6.70
CA PRO A 18 24.23 -6.60 -5.29
C PRO A 18 25.68 -6.83 -4.85
N ALA A 19 26.19 -5.97 -3.97
CA ALA A 19 27.54 -6.13 -3.40
C ALA A 19 27.60 -7.26 -2.37
N HIS A 20 26.45 -7.67 -1.84
CA HIS A 20 26.30 -8.72 -0.83
C HIS A 20 24.92 -9.40 -0.97
N SER A 21 24.73 -10.54 -0.34
CA SER A 21 23.43 -11.22 -0.26
C SER A 21 22.51 -10.46 0.70
N SER A 22 21.63 -9.64 0.15
CA SER A 22 20.62 -8.87 0.89
C SER A 22 19.26 -8.97 0.19
N ILE A 23 18.18 -8.68 0.92
CA ILE A 23 16.78 -8.91 0.53
C ILE A 23 16.11 -7.72 -0.16
N GLY A 24 16.85 -6.74 -0.68
CA GLY A 24 16.27 -5.58 -1.36
C GLY A 24 15.45 -5.94 -2.61
N LEU A 25 14.15 -5.62 -2.58
CA LEU A 25 13.19 -5.82 -3.66
C LEU A 25 12.93 -4.51 -4.42
N ALA A 26 13.23 -4.51 -5.71
CA ALA A 26 12.84 -3.41 -6.59
C ALA A 26 11.33 -3.46 -6.86
N ASN A 27 10.70 -2.29 -6.95
CA ASN A 27 9.29 -2.14 -7.30
C ASN A 27 9.15 -1.24 -8.53
N CYS A 28 8.11 -1.45 -9.34
CA CYS A 28 7.77 -0.54 -10.43
C CYS A 28 6.26 -0.39 -10.62
N ALA A 29 5.84 0.80 -11.05
CA ALA A 29 4.47 1.12 -11.41
C ALA A 29 4.45 1.99 -12.69
N PHE A 30 3.40 1.86 -13.49
CA PHE A 30 3.17 2.76 -14.63
C PHE A 30 2.48 4.05 -14.18
N SER A 31 2.74 5.16 -14.88
CA SER A 31 1.83 6.30 -14.86
C SER A 31 0.47 5.91 -15.44
N LEU A 32 -0.60 6.64 -15.10
CA LEU A 32 -1.96 6.32 -15.55
C LEU A 32 -2.11 6.31 -17.08
N ASP A 33 -1.37 7.17 -17.78
CA ASP A 33 -1.35 7.23 -19.24
C ASP A 33 -0.39 6.19 -19.88
N GLY A 34 0.33 5.42 -19.06
CA GLY A 34 1.31 4.42 -19.49
C GLY A 34 2.55 4.99 -20.16
N SER A 35 2.75 6.32 -20.17
CA SER A 35 3.90 6.96 -20.82
C SER A 35 5.20 6.81 -20.02
N GLN A 36 5.08 6.61 -18.70
CA GLN A 36 6.21 6.52 -17.78
C GLN A 36 6.15 5.24 -16.95
N VAL A 37 7.33 4.73 -16.60
CA VAL A 37 7.50 3.70 -15.56
C VAL A 37 8.27 4.33 -14.41
N TRP A 38 7.67 4.32 -13.22
CA TRP A 38 8.30 4.70 -11.97
C TRP A 38 8.93 3.47 -11.34
N ILE A 39 10.21 3.57 -10.96
CA ILE A 39 10.97 2.43 -10.43
C ILE A 39 11.61 2.82 -9.12
N PHE A 40 11.27 2.11 -8.05
CA PHE A 40 12.04 2.09 -6.82
C PHE A 40 13.18 1.07 -6.93
N ARG A 41 14.38 1.51 -6.58
CA ARG A 41 15.58 0.66 -6.50
C ARG A 41 16.13 0.69 -5.08
N PRO A 42 16.17 -0.45 -4.39
CA PRO A 42 16.74 -0.59 -3.04
C PRO A 42 18.27 -0.62 -3.10
N ASP A 43 18.87 0.45 -3.62
CA ASP A 43 20.30 0.52 -3.87
C ASP A 43 21.10 0.48 -2.56
N ALA A 44 20.62 1.13 -1.49
CA ALA A 44 21.32 1.14 -0.19
C ALA A 44 21.37 -0.27 0.42
N MET A 45 20.20 -0.92 0.52
CA MET A 45 20.07 -2.28 1.06
C MET A 45 20.87 -3.32 0.26
N LEU A 46 21.08 -3.09 -1.05
CA LEU A 46 21.87 -3.97 -1.92
C LEU A 46 23.36 -3.57 -2.04
N GLY A 47 23.80 -2.56 -1.28
CA GLY A 47 25.18 -2.07 -1.28
C GLY A 47 25.61 -1.46 -2.61
N ARG A 48 24.69 -0.78 -3.28
CA ARG A 48 24.92 -0.03 -4.53
C ARG A 48 25.00 1.46 -4.25
N GLY A 49 25.69 2.18 -5.13
CA GLY A 49 25.71 3.64 -5.12
C GLY A 49 26.37 4.23 -3.88
N ASP A 50 25.77 5.30 -3.37
CA ASP A 50 26.29 6.16 -2.29
C ASP A 50 25.61 5.92 -0.93
N GLY A 51 24.84 4.83 -0.80
CA GLY A 51 24.19 4.45 0.46
C GLY A 51 22.75 4.94 0.62
N GLY A 52 22.13 5.48 -0.42
CA GLY A 52 20.67 5.74 -0.48
C GLY A 52 20.00 4.98 -1.63
N ASP A 53 18.70 4.72 -1.48
CA ASP A 53 17.88 4.16 -2.55
C ASP A 53 17.65 5.14 -3.70
N ARG A 54 17.10 4.64 -4.81
CA ARG A 54 16.81 5.46 -6.01
C ARG A 54 15.36 5.35 -6.43
N TRP A 55 14.79 6.50 -6.77
CA TRP A 55 13.50 6.58 -7.46
C TRP A 55 13.73 7.08 -8.88
N LEU A 56 13.34 6.28 -9.87
CA LEU A 56 13.54 6.58 -11.28
C LEU A 56 12.21 6.87 -11.96
N VAL A 57 12.20 7.80 -12.91
CA VAL A 57 11.17 7.92 -13.93
C VAL A 57 11.79 7.51 -15.27
N VAL A 58 11.16 6.55 -15.93
CA VAL A 58 11.64 5.95 -17.17
C VAL A 58 10.61 6.15 -18.27
N ASP A 59 11.05 6.48 -19.47
CA ASP A 59 10.22 6.50 -20.66
C ASP A 59 9.75 5.08 -21.00
N ALA A 60 8.45 4.84 -20.98
CA ALA A 60 7.89 3.50 -21.20
C ALA A 60 8.12 3.00 -22.64
N ALA A 61 8.35 3.91 -23.61
CA ALA A 61 8.49 3.54 -25.01
C ALA A 61 9.82 2.85 -25.30
N ASP A 62 10.91 3.33 -24.70
CA ASP A 62 12.29 2.91 -25.03
C ASP A 62 13.17 2.54 -23.82
N GLY A 63 12.69 2.73 -22.59
CA GLY A 63 13.42 2.39 -21.37
C GLY A 63 14.49 3.42 -20.97
N ARG A 64 14.51 4.59 -21.58
CA ARG A 64 15.42 5.68 -21.22
C ARG A 64 15.03 6.27 -19.87
N VAL A 65 15.98 6.34 -18.94
CA VAL A 65 15.79 7.08 -17.68
C VAL A 65 15.63 8.57 -18.00
N ILE A 66 14.51 9.15 -17.59
CA ILE A 66 14.19 10.57 -17.74
C ILE A 66 14.72 11.35 -16.56
N ALA A 67 14.47 10.86 -15.35
CA ALA A 67 14.84 11.49 -14.10
C ALA A 67 15.19 10.45 -13.03
N GLU A 68 16.03 10.83 -12.07
CA GLU A 68 16.42 10.03 -10.92
C GLU A 68 16.43 10.92 -9.67
N TYR A 69 15.98 10.38 -8.55
CA TYR A 69 16.05 11.02 -7.24
C TYR A 69 16.67 10.05 -6.23
N ALA A 70 17.60 10.56 -5.41
CA ALA A 70 18.19 9.82 -4.31
C ALA A 70 17.27 9.89 -3.10
N LEU A 71 16.73 8.74 -2.68
CA LEU A 71 15.90 8.63 -1.49
C LEU A 71 16.80 8.43 -0.26
N PRO A 72 16.49 9.08 0.87
CA PRO A 72 17.25 8.94 2.10
C PRO A 72 16.82 7.67 2.87
N THR A 73 16.69 6.54 2.17
CA THR A 73 16.16 5.27 2.70
C THR A 73 17.13 4.11 2.49
N VAL A 74 16.97 3.07 3.30
CA VAL A 74 17.57 1.73 3.22
C VAL A 74 16.47 0.68 3.10
N GLY A 75 15.69 0.78 2.03
CA GLY A 75 14.48 -0.01 1.82
C GLY A 75 14.74 -1.47 1.51
N GLN A 76 13.98 -2.35 2.16
CA GLN A 76 13.85 -3.76 1.81
C GLN A 76 12.83 -3.98 0.70
N GLY A 77 11.84 -3.09 0.59
CA GLY A 77 10.81 -3.12 -0.45
C GLY A 77 10.07 -1.80 -0.51
N ALA A 78 9.18 -1.69 -1.49
CA ALA A 78 8.38 -0.50 -1.71
C ALA A 78 7.05 -0.84 -2.37
N HIS A 79 6.04 -0.04 -2.08
CA HIS A 79 4.76 0.00 -2.76
C HIS A 79 4.58 1.35 -3.47
N GLN A 80 4.02 1.32 -4.68
CA GLN A 80 3.80 2.53 -5.50
C GLN A 80 2.37 2.58 -6.01
N VAL A 81 1.75 3.75 -5.90
CA VAL A 81 0.38 4.01 -6.37
C VAL A 81 0.36 5.25 -7.26
N ALA A 82 -0.09 5.09 -8.51
CA ALA A 82 -0.29 6.22 -9.41
C ALA A 82 -1.50 7.04 -8.93
N HIS A 83 -1.30 8.33 -8.73
CA HIS A 83 -2.36 9.21 -8.26
C HIS A 83 -3.39 9.49 -9.39
N PRO A 84 -4.70 9.54 -9.10
CA PRO A 84 -5.77 9.77 -10.09
C PRO A 84 -5.65 11.04 -10.93
N ASP A 85 -4.90 12.04 -10.46
CA ASP A 85 -4.62 13.26 -11.24
C ASP A 85 -3.70 13.04 -12.44
N GLY A 86 -3.10 11.86 -12.57
CA GLY A 86 -2.21 11.47 -13.66
C GLY A 86 -0.85 12.16 -13.63
N ILE A 87 -0.53 12.89 -12.55
CA ILE A 87 0.70 13.68 -12.42
C ILE A 87 1.58 13.10 -11.32
N HIS A 88 0.99 12.68 -10.20
CA HIS A 88 1.74 12.23 -9.04
C HIS A 88 1.86 10.70 -8.97
N MET A 89 2.95 10.25 -8.35
CA MET A 89 3.16 8.88 -7.90
C MET A 89 3.39 8.93 -6.40
N LEU A 90 2.67 8.11 -5.64
CA LEU A 90 2.96 7.89 -4.23
C LEU A 90 3.87 6.67 -4.10
N LEU A 91 4.76 6.71 -3.12
CA LEU A 91 5.74 5.67 -2.85
C LEU A 91 5.86 5.50 -1.34
N ASP A 92 5.57 4.30 -0.82
CA ASP A 92 6.10 3.89 0.47
C ASP A 92 7.39 3.08 0.29
N VAL A 93 8.26 3.15 1.29
CA VAL A 93 9.50 2.37 1.36
C VAL A 93 9.58 1.77 2.75
N GLY A 94 9.46 0.45 2.82
CA GLY A 94 9.63 -0.29 4.07
C GLY A 94 11.10 -0.67 4.28
N GLU A 95 11.64 -0.32 5.44
CA GLU A 95 13.00 -0.67 5.87
C GLU A 95 13.03 -1.95 6.74
N GLY A 96 11.91 -2.68 6.76
CA GLY A 96 11.68 -3.79 7.68
C GLY A 96 11.35 -3.22 9.07
N GLN A 97 12.01 -3.72 10.11
CA GLN A 97 11.75 -3.31 11.49
C GLN A 97 12.16 -1.85 11.81
N ASP A 98 12.90 -1.19 10.91
CA ASP A 98 13.36 0.18 11.08
C ASP A 98 12.31 1.24 10.67
N GLY A 99 11.21 0.80 10.05
CA GLY A 99 10.03 1.62 9.79
C GLY A 99 9.68 1.78 8.32
N VAL A 100 8.78 2.74 8.04
CA VAL A 100 8.25 2.99 6.70
C VAL A 100 8.22 4.47 6.38
N PHE A 101 8.83 4.85 5.26
CA PHE A 101 8.86 6.22 4.75
C PHE A 101 7.88 6.39 3.59
N LEU A 102 7.09 7.47 3.62
CA LEU A 102 6.13 7.79 2.57
C LEU A 102 6.51 9.07 1.82
N PHE A 103 6.42 8.99 0.50
CA PHE A 103 6.71 10.08 -0.41
C PHE A 103 5.57 10.26 -1.42
N HIS A 104 5.46 11.46 -1.98
CA HIS A 104 4.87 11.62 -3.30
C HIS A 104 5.82 12.37 -4.23
N GLY A 105 5.82 11.99 -5.50
CA GLY A 105 6.70 12.52 -6.52
C GLY A 105 5.90 12.93 -7.76
N ARG A 106 6.42 13.91 -8.49
CA ARG A 106 5.99 14.20 -9.87
C ARG A 106 7.21 14.47 -10.74
N LEU A 107 7.12 14.11 -12.02
CA LEU A 107 8.13 14.52 -13.00
C LEU A 107 7.97 16.02 -13.28
N ASP A 108 9.08 16.76 -13.17
CA ASP A 108 9.19 18.19 -13.49
C ASP A 108 10.35 18.40 -14.47
N GLY A 109 10.04 18.36 -15.77
CA GLY A 109 11.06 18.34 -16.81
C GLY A 109 11.89 17.06 -16.79
N ASP A 110 13.17 17.18 -16.43
CA ASP A 110 14.14 16.09 -16.30
C ASP A 110 14.50 15.76 -14.83
N ALA A 111 13.72 16.28 -13.88
CA ALA A 111 13.89 16.05 -12.45
C ALA A 111 12.61 15.49 -11.81
N ILE A 112 12.75 14.83 -10.66
CA ILE A 112 11.62 14.44 -9.82
C ILE A 112 11.47 15.48 -8.71
N SER A 113 10.31 16.12 -8.64
CA SER A 113 9.92 16.93 -7.48
C SER A 113 9.32 15.98 -6.44
N VAL A 114 9.98 15.84 -5.29
CA VAL A 114 9.58 14.91 -4.22
C VAL A 114 9.11 15.69 -2.99
N HIS A 115 8.01 15.24 -2.40
CA HIS A 115 7.57 15.60 -1.07
C HIS A 115 7.70 14.36 -0.17
N SER A 116 8.26 14.56 1.03
CA SER A 116 8.33 13.56 2.08
C SER A 116 7.28 13.90 3.11
N TYR A 117 6.44 12.92 3.45
CA TYR A 117 5.58 13.07 4.62
C TYR A 117 6.41 12.93 5.90
N PRO A 118 6.04 13.61 6.99
CA PRO A 118 6.84 13.66 8.21
C PRO A 118 6.65 12.46 9.14
N TRP A 119 5.96 11.41 8.69
CA TRP A 119 5.72 10.19 9.47
C TRP A 119 6.83 9.17 9.20
N ASP A 120 7.23 8.48 10.24
CA ASP A 120 8.34 7.53 10.24
C ASP A 120 7.90 6.06 10.23
N ASP A 121 6.60 5.77 10.31
CA ASP A 121 6.16 4.37 10.48
C ASP A 121 4.73 4.06 10.00
N ARG A 122 4.41 4.43 8.75
CA ARG A 122 3.08 4.17 8.16
C ARG A 122 3.16 3.68 6.72
N CYS A 123 2.44 2.59 6.44
CA CYS A 123 2.33 1.94 5.14
C CYS A 123 1.25 2.60 4.29
N LEU A 124 1.51 2.83 2.99
CA LEU A 124 0.50 3.30 2.06
C LEU A 124 -0.39 2.14 1.64
N ILE A 125 -1.71 2.29 1.77
CA ILE A 125 -2.65 1.25 1.37
C ILE A 125 -3.30 1.58 0.03
N ASP A 126 -3.88 2.78 -0.10
CA ASP A 126 -4.63 3.16 -1.30
C ASP A 126 -4.82 4.67 -1.43
N VAL A 127 -5.23 5.13 -2.62
CA VAL A 127 -5.56 6.53 -2.92
C VAL A 127 -7.03 6.61 -3.32
N SER A 128 -7.74 7.64 -2.82
CA SER A 128 -9.15 7.81 -3.12
C SER A 128 -9.37 7.96 -4.63
N PRO A 129 -10.48 7.44 -5.20
CA PRO A 129 -10.72 7.48 -6.65
C PRO A 129 -10.81 8.90 -7.23
N ASP A 130 -11.15 9.89 -6.40
CA ASP A 130 -11.16 11.31 -6.76
C ASP A 130 -9.83 12.03 -6.52
N GLY A 131 -8.81 11.33 -6.00
CA GLY A 131 -7.46 11.83 -5.78
C GLY A 131 -7.37 12.91 -4.70
N ARG A 132 -8.31 12.93 -3.76
CA ARG A 132 -8.33 13.92 -2.69
C ARG A 132 -7.74 13.41 -1.40
N GLU A 133 -7.70 12.10 -1.23
CA GLU A 133 -7.34 11.44 0.02
C GLU A 133 -6.49 10.21 -0.25
N PHE A 134 -5.75 9.76 0.76
CA PHE A 134 -5.06 8.48 0.72
C PHE A 134 -5.13 7.81 2.11
N MET A 135 -5.13 6.48 2.10
CA MET A 135 -5.25 5.64 3.28
C MET A 135 -3.87 5.09 3.65
N THR A 136 -3.55 5.14 4.94
CA THR A 136 -2.37 4.48 5.50
C THR A 136 -2.76 3.58 6.67
N VAL A 137 -1.94 2.56 6.93
CA VAL A 137 -2.02 1.74 8.14
C VAL A 137 -0.70 1.85 8.88
N GLY A 138 -0.75 1.90 10.22
CA GLY A 138 0.46 1.89 11.03
C GLY A 138 1.29 0.64 10.75
N HIS A 139 2.61 0.75 10.71
CA HIS A 139 3.46 -0.44 10.60
C HIS A 139 3.35 -1.35 11.84
N GLY A 140 2.88 -0.81 12.98
CA GLY A 140 2.46 -1.62 14.13
C GLY A 140 1.02 -2.14 14.07
N GLU A 141 0.32 -1.94 12.95
CA GLU A 141 -1.03 -2.48 12.69
C GLU A 141 -2.11 -2.07 13.71
N ASP A 142 -1.91 -0.94 14.38
CA ASP A 142 -2.77 -0.41 15.44
C ASP A 142 -3.98 0.38 14.89
N ASP A 143 -3.80 1.06 13.76
CA ASP A 143 -4.85 1.89 13.16
C ASP A 143 -4.78 2.01 11.63
N ALA A 144 -5.93 2.36 11.05
CA ALA A 144 -6.05 2.93 9.71
C ALA A 144 -6.30 4.44 9.81
N VAL A 145 -5.59 5.23 9.00
CA VAL A 145 -5.71 6.70 8.95
C VAL A 145 -5.92 7.16 7.51
N PHE A 146 -6.83 8.12 7.34
CA PHE A 146 -7.15 8.77 6.07
C PHE A 146 -6.59 10.18 6.08
N HIS A 147 -5.88 10.55 5.02
CA HIS A 147 -5.14 11.80 4.90
C HIS A 147 -5.59 12.58 3.69
N ALA A 148 -5.62 13.91 3.78
CA ALA A 148 -5.79 14.78 2.63
C ALA A 148 -4.53 14.76 1.76
N PHE A 149 -4.72 14.73 0.45
CA PHE A 149 -3.67 14.99 -0.53
C PHE A 149 -3.66 16.47 -0.93
N PRO A 150 -2.49 17.14 -1.09
CA PRO A 150 -1.14 16.59 -1.01
C PRO A 150 -0.43 16.76 0.34
N ASP A 151 -1.00 17.49 1.30
CA ASP A 151 -0.27 17.90 2.51
C ASP A 151 -0.21 16.83 3.61
N GLY A 152 -0.99 15.76 3.48
CA GLY A 152 -1.02 14.66 4.43
C GLY A 152 -1.88 14.91 5.66
N THR A 153 -2.63 16.01 5.72
CA THR A 153 -3.46 16.33 6.89
C THR A 153 -4.38 15.17 7.25
N GLU A 154 -4.28 14.66 8.48
CA GLU A 154 -5.18 13.61 8.99
C GLU A 154 -6.64 14.09 8.96
N LEU A 155 -7.50 13.32 8.31
CA LEU A 155 -8.94 13.57 8.18
C LEU A 155 -9.73 12.74 9.19
N CYS A 156 -9.41 11.44 9.29
CA CYS A 156 -10.00 10.54 10.26
C CYS A 156 -9.13 9.31 10.52
N ARG A 157 -9.39 8.64 11.64
CA ARG A 157 -8.64 7.49 12.16
C ARG A 157 -9.58 6.42 12.69
N PHE A 158 -9.20 5.17 12.49
CA PHE A 158 -9.88 3.98 12.97
C PHE A 158 -8.87 3.07 13.66
N ALA A 159 -8.81 3.16 14.99
CA ALA A 159 -8.04 2.23 15.81
C ALA A 159 -8.73 0.85 15.87
N VAL A 160 -7.94 -0.21 16.02
CA VAL A 160 -8.42 -1.60 15.99
C VAL A 160 -9.55 -1.87 16.99
N GLU A 161 -9.51 -1.25 18.17
CA GLU A 161 -10.48 -1.45 19.24
C GLU A 161 -11.91 -1.05 18.82
N ARG A 162 -12.04 -0.20 17.80
CA ARG A 162 -13.34 0.21 17.28
C ARG A 162 -14.09 -0.93 16.60
N PHE A 163 -13.38 -1.94 16.11
CA PHE A 163 -13.93 -3.10 15.43
C PHE A 163 -14.18 -4.28 16.40
N LEU A 164 -13.61 -4.20 17.60
CA LEU A 164 -13.80 -5.18 18.65
C LEU A 164 -15.14 -4.93 19.35
N THR A 165 -16.10 -5.85 19.16
CA THR A 165 -17.32 -5.82 19.97
C THR A 165 -17.02 -6.35 21.38
N PRO A 166 -17.64 -5.83 22.46
CA PRO A 166 -17.47 -6.37 23.81
C PRO A 166 -17.75 -7.88 23.92
N ALA A 167 -18.60 -8.43 23.04
CA ALA A 167 -18.91 -9.87 23.01
C ALA A 167 -17.73 -10.77 22.59
N ALA A 168 -16.67 -10.21 22.00
CA ALA A 168 -15.45 -10.96 21.70
C ALA A 168 -14.55 -11.14 22.94
N ALA A 169 -14.83 -10.44 24.04
CA ALA A 169 -14.10 -10.55 25.30
C ALA A 169 -14.75 -11.53 26.30
N ASP A 170 -15.96 -12.03 26.02
CA ASP A 170 -16.81 -12.72 27.00
C ASP A 170 -17.23 -14.16 26.62
N GLU A 171 -16.80 -14.73 25.47
CA GLU A 171 -17.21 -16.09 25.07
C GLU A 171 -16.28 -17.24 25.45
N ASP A 172 -15.11 -16.99 26.06
CA ASP A 172 -14.49 -18.01 26.90
C ASP A 172 -13.73 -17.37 28.07
N GLY A 173 -14.38 -17.33 29.23
CA GLY A 173 -13.79 -16.91 30.50
C GLY A 173 -12.77 -17.89 31.05
N SER A 174 -12.04 -18.63 30.21
CA SER A 174 -10.83 -19.35 30.56
C SER A 174 -9.62 -18.59 30.05
N THR A 175 -9.08 -17.69 30.87
CA THR A 175 -7.65 -17.40 30.83
C THR A 175 -6.94 -18.63 31.43
N ASP A 176 -6.83 -19.71 30.65
CA ASP A 176 -5.69 -20.60 30.84
C ASP A 176 -4.52 -19.79 30.26
N ASP A 177 -3.54 -19.43 31.10
CA ASP A 177 -2.44 -18.50 30.81
C ASP A 177 -1.44 -19.06 29.76
N ASN A 178 -1.89 -19.87 28.79
CA ASN A 178 -1.04 -20.72 27.97
C ASN A 178 -1.48 -20.94 26.51
N ASP A 179 -2.60 -20.34 26.07
CA ASP A 179 -3.02 -20.35 24.66
C ASP A 179 -2.78 -18.93 24.11
N GLU A 180 -1.66 -18.72 23.41
CA GLU A 180 -1.24 -17.44 22.83
C GLU A 180 -2.15 -17.08 21.64
N VAL A 181 -3.34 -16.54 21.89
CA VAL A 181 -4.16 -15.91 20.85
C VAL A 181 -3.54 -14.54 20.55
N GLU A 182 -3.03 -14.34 19.34
CA GLU A 182 -2.49 -13.05 18.93
C GLU A 182 -3.62 -11.99 18.93
N GLU A 183 -3.32 -10.80 19.45
CA GLU A 183 -4.32 -9.73 19.52
C GLU A 183 -4.74 -9.30 18.10
N PRO A 184 -6.04 -9.11 17.84
CA PRO A 184 -6.51 -8.59 16.55
C PRO A 184 -5.81 -7.28 16.17
N HIS A 185 -5.50 -7.12 14.89
CA HIS A 185 -4.78 -5.97 14.34
C HIS A 185 -5.40 -5.49 13.01
N ILE A 186 -5.06 -4.27 12.58
CA ILE A 186 -5.44 -3.73 11.27
C ILE A 186 -4.45 -4.26 10.23
N ALA A 187 -4.91 -5.12 9.32
CA ALA A 187 -4.08 -5.64 8.25
C ALA A 187 -3.61 -4.52 7.31
N TRP A 188 -2.44 -4.71 6.69
CA TRP A 188 -1.99 -3.89 5.54
C TRP A 188 -2.77 -4.19 4.24
N SER A 189 -4.10 -4.23 4.32
CA SER A 189 -5.01 -4.40 3.19
C SER A 189 -6.28 -3.55 3.36
N GLY A 190 -7.12 -3.54 2.33
CA GLY A 190 -8.30 -2.68 2.25
C GLY A 190 -8.15 -1.62 1.16
N GLY A 191 -8.63 -0.40 1.44
CA GLY A 191 -8.57 0.72 0.51
C GLY A 191 -9.94 1.35 0.22
N TYR A 192 -10.04 2.15 -0.83
CA TYR A 192 -11.27 2.87 -1.15
C TYR A 192 -12.22 2.02 -1.98
N LEU A 193 -13.43 1.85 -1.47
CA LEU A 193 -14.52 1.25 -2.23
C LEU A 193 -15.09 2.28 -3.22
N ASP A 194 -15.26 3.51 -2.76
CA ASP A 194 -15.54 4.71 -3.54
C ASP A 194 -14.97 5.95 -2.82
N ALA A 195 -15.25 7.16 -3.29
CA ALA A 195 -14.74 8.40 -2.68
C ALA A 195 -15.31 8.71 -1.28
N ALA A 196 -16.36 8.02 -0.83
CA ALA A 196 -17.01 8.28 0.46
C ALA A 196 -16.86 7.10 1.45
N THR A 197 -16.51 5.92 0.95
CA THR A 197 -16.44 4.68 1.72
C THR A 197 -15.15 3.93 1.45
N ALA A 198 -14.62 3.36 2.53
CA ALA A 198 -13.41 2.55 2.48
C ALA A 198 -13.66 1.18 3.10
N VAL A 199 -12.77 0.25 2.82
CA VAL A 199 -12.65 -1.04 3.50
C VAL A 199 -11.41 -0.99 4.38
N ILE A 200 -11.57 -1.40 5.63
CA ILE A 200 -10.49 -1.64 6.59
C ILE A 200 -10.57 -3.11 6.97
N THR A 201 -9.50 -3.87 6.76
CA THR A 201 -9.45 -5.27 7.11
C THR A 201 -8.85 -5.42 8.51
N VAL A 202 -9.58 -6.11 9.39
CA VAL A 202 -9.06 -6.56 10.69
C VAL A 202 -8.64 -8.00 10.54
N ALA A 203 -7.44 -8.33 10.98
CA ALA A 203 -6.90 -9.67 10.97
C ALA A 203 -6.55 -10.13 12.39
N GLY A 204 -6.33 -11.43 12.51
CA GLY A 204 -5.85 -12.06 13.72
C GLY A 204 -5.72 -13.57 13.49
N GLU A 205 -5.16 -14.25 14.49
CA GLU A 205 -4.96 -15.69 14.46
C GLU A 205 -5.49 -16.33 15.74
N THR A 206 -5.91 -17.58 15.62
CA THR A 206 -6.09 -18.51 16.73
C THR A 206 -5.10 -19.65 16.54
N GLU A 207 -4.96 -20.55 17.51
CA GLU A 207 -4.05 -21.70 17.39
C GLU A 207 -4.28 -22.54 16.11
N ASP A 208 -5.51 -22.55 15.61
CA ASP A 208 -5.94 -23.41 14.51
C ASP A 208 -6.18 -22.69 13.18
N ASP A 209 -6.30 -21.34 13.17
CA ASP A 209 -6.73 -20.60 11.97
C ASP A 209 -6.34 -19.11 11.99
N GLU A 210 -5.97 -18.59 10.82
CA GLU A 210 -5.79 -17.16 10.54
C GLU A 210 -7.06 -16.60 9.91
N TRP A 211 -7.52 -15.44 10.35
CA TRP A 211 -8.75 -14.84 9.86
C TRP A 211 -8.58 -13.38 9.42
N ASN A 212 -9.38 -12.98 8.44
CA ASN A 212 -9.42 -11.62 7.90
C ASN A 212 -10.86 -11.17 7.73
N ILE A 213 -11.23 -10.05 8.35
CA ILE A 213 -12.59 -9.51 8.32
C ILE A 213 -12.56 -8.09 7.72
N PRO A 214 -12.94 -7.92 6.44
CA PRO A 214 -13.06 -6.62 5.80
C PRO A 214 -14.32 -5.87 6.27
N TYR A 215 -14.13 -4.69 6.87
CA TYR A 215 -15.20 -3.78 7.31
C TYR A 215 -15.38 -2.62 6.37
N VAL A 216 -16.63 -2.31 6.00
CA VAL A 216 -16.96 -1.10 5.25
C VAL A 216 -17.17 0.05 6.23
N VAL A 217 -16.46 1.16 6.02
CA VAL A 217 -16.57 2.38 6.81
C VAL A 217 -17.03 3.57 5.99
N ASP A 218 -17.80 4.45 6.61
CA ASP A 218 -18.17 5.76 6.09
C ASP A 218 -17.15 6.80 6.55
N LEU A 219 -16.48 7.48 5.62
CA LEU A 219 -15.40 8.40 5.98
C LEU A 219 -15.91 9.70 6.59
N ALA A 220 -17.08 10.18 6.15
CA ALA A 220 -17.64 11.45 6.61
C ALA A 220 -18.17 11.41 8.06
N SER A 221 -18.84 10.32 8.44
CA SER A 221 -19.39 10.11 9.79
C SER A 221 -18.48 9.26 10.67
N GLY A 222 -17.50 8.59 10.08
CA GLY A 222 -16.70 7.57 10.75
C GLY A 222 -17.47 6.28 11.05
N ALA A 223 -18.71 6.09 10.59
CA ALA A 223 -19.51 4.93 10.98
C ALA A 223 -19.00 3.62 10.33
N ILE A 224 -18.96 2.53 11.09
CA ILE A 224 -18.79 1.17 10.55
C ILE A 224 -20.16 0.72 10.01
N ARG A 225 -20.24 0.51 8.69
CA ARG A 225 -21.49 0.18 7.99
C ARG A 225 -21.79 -1.32 7.99
N GLY A 226 -20.77 -2.16 8.13
CA GLY A 226 -20.90 -3.61 8.13
C GLY A 226 -19.62 -4.32 7.70
N ARG A 227 -19.73 -5.61 7.43
CA ARG A 227 -18.64 -6.49 6.99
C ARG A 227 -18.89 -6.96 5.56
N LEU A 228 -17.83 -7.18 4.78
CA LEU A 228 -17.90 -7.95 3.54
C LEU A 228 -17.69 -9.43 3.85
N ALA A 229 -18.21 -10.30 2.98
CA ALA A 229 -18.19 -11.75 3.21
C ALA A 229 -16.81 -12.40 2.98
N ALA A 230 -15.92 -11.73 2.24
CA ALA A 230 -14.59 -12.20 1.89
C ALA A 230 -13.72 -11.00 1.47
N GLU A 231 -12.40 -11.21 1.40
CA GLU A 231 -11.44 -10.18 1.04
C GLU A 231 -11.72 -9.60 -0.37
N PRO A 232 -11.93 -8.29 -0.49
CA PRO A 232 -12.31 -7.68 -1.75
C PRO A 232 -11.09 -7.27 -2.58
N ARG A 233 -11.20 -7.38 -3.90
CA ARG A 233 -10.42 -6.54 -4.82
C ARG A 233 -11.24 -5.32 -5.19
N LEU A 234 -10.91 -4.18 -4.58
CA LEU A 234 -11.62 -2.92 -4.74
C LEU A 234 -11.34 -2.30 -6.11
N ARG A 235 -12.31 -1.54 -6.62
CA ARG A 235 -12.22 -0.88 -7.94
C ARG A 235 -12.41 0.64 -7.88
N GLY A 236 -12.77 1.20 -6.72
CA GLY A 236 -12.97 2.63 -6.53
C GLY A 236 -14.27 3.21 -7.12
N ASP A 237 -15.13 2.39 -7.71
CA ASP A 237 -16.41 2.82 -8.33
C ASP A 237 -17.64 2.33 -7.55
N GLY A 238 -17.45 1.95 -6.28
CA GLY A 238 -18.45 1.31 -5.44
C GLY A 238 -18.65 -0.19 -5.75
N SER A 239 -17.82 -0.76 -6.62
CA SER A 239 -17.80 -2.19 -6.93
C SER A 239 -16.51 -2.87 -6.47
N TRP A 240 -16.60 -4.16 -6.21
CA TRP A 240 -15.46 -5.01 -5.87
C TRP A 240 -15.65 -6.41 -6.42
N THR A 241 -14.56 -7.14 -6.54
CA THR A 241 -14.61 -8.55 -6.89
C THR A 241 -14.11 -9.43 -5.77
N THR A 242 -14.72 -10.60 -5.60
CA THR A 242 -14.20 -11.68 -4.76
C THR A 242 -13.87 -12.89 -5.63
N VAL A 243 -12.91 -13.69 -5.19
CA VAL A 243 -12.55 -14.97 -5.82
C VAL A 243 -12.87 -16.08 -4.84
N ASP A 244 -13.63 -17.09 -5.27
CA ASP A 244 -13.91 -18.27 -4.45
C ASP A 244 -12.75 -19.31 -4.51
N ASP A 245 -12.84 -20.35 -3.69
CA ASP A 245 -11.84 -21.42 -3.59
C ASP A 245 -11.64 -22.21 -4.90
N HIS A 246 -12.55 -22.07 -5.86
CA HIS A 246 -12.48 -22.69 -7.17
C HIS A 246 -11.98 -21.71 -8.26
N GLY A 247 -11.59 -20.49 -7.88
CA GLY A 247 -11.15 -19.44 -8.79
C GLY A 247 -12.29 -18.70 -9.49
N GLY A 248 -13.53 -18.89 -9.07
CA GLY A 248 -14.71 -18.20 -9.57
C GLY A 248 -14.70 -16.72 -9.17
N LEU A 249 -14.78 -15.82 -10.14
CA LEU A 249 -14.81 -14.38 -9.92
C LEU A 249 -16.26 -13.89 -9.83
N THR A 250 -16.63 -13.23 -8.72
CA THR A 250 -17.93 -12.56 -8.55
C THR A 250 -17.74 -11.05 -8.47
N LEU A 251 -18.55 -10.29 -9.21
CA LEU A 251 -18.61 -8.82 -9.15
C LEU A 251 -19.77 -8.39 -8.25
N TRP A 252 -19.47 -7.53 -7.29
CA TRP A 252 -20.41 -6.97 -6.32
C TRP A 252 -20.52 -5.47 -6.49
N LYS A 253 -21.59 -4.88 -5.94
CA LYS A 253 -21.76 -3.42 -5.91
C LYS A 253 -22.42 -3.00 -4.60
N LEU A 254 -21.97 -1.86 -4.06
CA LEU A 254 -22.59 -1.25 -2.90
C LEU A 254 -24.00 -0.78 -3.27
N GLY A 255 -24.99 -1.23 -2.48
CA GLY A 255 -26.42 -0.97 -2.69
C GLY A 255 -26.87 0.42 -2.27
#